data_AF-A0A8T4E4T5-F1
#
_entry.id   AF-A0A8T4E4T5-F1
#
_cell.length_a   1.000
_cell.length_b   1.000
_cell.length_c   1.000
_cell.angle_alpha   90.00
_cell.angle_beta   90.00
_cell.angle_gamma   90.00
#
_symmetry.space_group_name_H-M   'P 1'
#
loop_
_entity.id
_entity.type
_entity.pdbx_description
1 polymer ?
#
loop_
_entity_poly.entity_id
_entity_poly.type
_entity_poly.pdbx_seq_one_letter_code
_entity_poly.pdbx_strand_id
1 'polypeptide(L)'
;MDASFGRATKLVLGEEIGGVSGYEKWLMRYLYPTKFVETALDKKKLFIVPGFFYISYVPEERIICDLEVEKSQKKKVDASRISNLEGVKGVLGEIGYYNIEKKWGKFSGVSDSIFYGDSVNVHHCADIHNSKDIAYSQYISMKCECIFGSYRLFFSKFCIKCYNSNNISVCFECDSCKGCSGLMFCHNCENVHDSLFCFNAKNLRYALFNREIGREKYLELRKKLCAGIVSELKEKSWFESSIYNL
;
A
#
# COMPACT_ATOMS: atom_id res chain seq x y z
N MET A 1 -5.88 -6.69 -12.50
CA MET A 1 -5.82 -6.65 -11.02
C MET A 1 -6.88 -7.55 -10.39
N ASP A 2 -8.14 -7.40 -10.78
CA ASP A 2 -9.31 -7.97 -10.10
C ASP A 2 -9.30 -9.48 -9.96
N ALA A 3 -8.87 -10.21 -10.99
CA ALA A 3 -8.71 -11.67 -10.91
C ALA A 3 -7.77 -12.10 -9.76
N SER A 4 -6.81 -11.27 -9.37
CA SER A 4 -5.86 -11.54 -8.29
C SER A 4 -6.41 -11.12 -6.91
N PHE A 5 -7.24 -10.08 -6.85
CA PHE A 5 -8.02 -9.72 -5.65
C PHE A 5 -9.15 -10.72 -5.36
N GLY A 6 -9.86 -11.20 -6.38
CA GLY A 6 -10.84 -12.29 -6.26
C GLY A 6 -10.21 -13.56 -5.70
N ARG A 7 -9.09 -14.04 -6.29
CA ARG A 7 -8.34 -15.19 -5.75
C ARG A 7 -7.91 -14.98 -4.29
N ALA A 8 -7.38 -13.79 -3.94
CA ALA A 8 -6.97 -13.49 -2.57
C ALA A 8 -8.16 -13.51 -1.59
N THR A 9 -9.26 -12.83 -1.92
CA THR A 9 -10.46 -12.76 -1.05
C THR A 9 -11.11 -14.14 -0.87
N LYS A 10 -11.13 -14.99 -1.91
CA LYS A 10 -11.56 -16.39 -1.81
C LYS A 10 -10.74 -17.21 -0.82
N LEU A 11 -9.42 -17.06 -0.83
CA LEU A 11 -8.50 -17.79 0.06
C LEU A 11 -8.54 -17.27 1.51
N VAL A 12 -8.83 -15.98 1.68
CA VAL A 12 -8.90 -15.29 2.97
C VAL A 12 -10.26 -15.52 3.66
N LEU A 13 -11.35 -15.21 2.95
CA LEU A 13 -12.72 -15.13 3.47
C LEU A 13 -13.55 -16.40 3.17
N GLY A 14 -13.09 -17.23 2.24
CA GLY A 14 -13.84 -18.38 1.70
C GLY A 14 -14.67 -18.07 0.45
N GLU A 15 -14.82 -16.79 0.07
CA GLU A 15 -15.64 -16.37 -1.07
C GLU A 15 -15.05 -15.15 -1.80
N GLU A 16 -15.34 -15.04 -3.10
CA GLU A 16 -14.93 -13.90 -3.95
C GLU A 16 -15.90 -12.72 -3.74
N ILE A 17 -15.37 -11.53 -3.45
CA ILE A 17 -16.19 -10.35 -3.06
C ILE A 17 -16.30 -9.26 -4.14
N GLY A 18 -15.59 -9.37 -5.27
CA GLY A 18 -15.72 -8.45 -6.41
C GLY A 18 -14.38 -8.00 -7.00
N GLY A 19 -14.38 -6.87 -7.70
CA GLY A 19 -13.17 -6.19 -8.20
C GLY A 19 -12.56 -5.23 -7.18
N VAL A 20 -11.26 -4.97 -7.28
CA VAL A 20 -10.47 -4.32 -6.20
C VAL A 20 -10.86 -2.85 -6.00
N SER A 21 -11.21 -2.13 -7.07
CA SER A 21 -11.48 -0.70 -7.03
C SER A 21 -12.79 -0.35 -6.31
N GLY A 22 -13.76 -1.27 -6.23
CA GLY A 22 -14.94 -1.09 -5.39
C GLY A 22 -14.60 -0.93 -3.90
N TYR A 23 -13.46 -1.50 -3.49
CA TYR A 23 -13.01 -1.55 -2.10
C TYR A 23 -11.93 -0.50 -1.76
N GLU A 24 -11.56 0.41 -2.66
CA GLU A 24 -10.47 1.40 -2.47
C GLU A 24 -10.55 2.12 -1.10
N LYS A 25 -11.67 2.79 -0.82
CA LYS A 25 -11.85 3.57 0.43
C LYS A 25 -11.65 2.71 1.68
N TRP A 26 -12.12 1.46 1.64
CA TRP A 26 -11.88 0.51 2.70
C TRP A 26 -10.39 0.15 2.75
N LEU A 27 -9.80 -0.35 1.66
CA LEU A 27 -8.39 -0.79 1.58
C LEU A 27 -7.39 0.29 2.03
N MET A 28 -7.70 1.56 1.83
CA MET A 28 -6.85 2.70 2.20
C MET A 28 -7.12 3.31 3.60
N ARG A 29 -8.06 2.76 4.39
CA ARG A 29 -8.53 3.31 5.68
C ARG A 29 -7.43 3.68 6.69
N TYR A 30 -6.25 3.06 6.60
CA TYR A 30 -5.11 3.27 7.52
C TYR A 30 -3.79 3.63 6.81
N LEU A 31 -3.85 4.07 5.55
CA LEU A 31 -2.68 4.50 4.77
C LEU A 31 -2.54 6.03 4.75
N TYR A 32 -1.42 6.53 4.21
CA TYR A 32 -1.30 7.97 3.97
C TYR A 32 -2.30 8.43 2.89
N PRO A 33 -2.86 9.64 3.02
CA PRO A 33 -3.69 10.22 1.95
C PRO A 33 -2.95 10.25 0.61
N THR A 34 -3.69 10.02 -0.47
CA THR A 34 -3.20 10.09 -1.85
C THR A 34 -4.03 11.09 -2.64
N LYS A 35 -3.42 11.79 -3.60
CA LYS A 35 -4.15 12.66 -4.52
C LYS A 35 -3.45 12.73 -5.88
N PHE A 36 -4.16 13.26 -6.87
CA PHE A 36 -3.54 13.72 -8.11
C PHE A 36 -3.22 15.21 -8.00
N VAL A 37 -2.09 15.61 -8.58
CA VAL A 37 -1.69 17.02 -8.79
C VAL A 37 -1.46 17.27 -10.28
N GLU A 38 -1.47 18.53 -10.70
CA GLU A 38 -1.10 18.92 -12.06
C GLU A 38 0.38 19.29 -12.14
N THR A 39 1.11 18.74 -13.11
CA THR A 39 2.52 19.10 -13.30
C THR A 39 2.72 20.56 -13.70
N ALA A 40 3.87 21.10 -13.35
CA ALA A 40 4.17 22.52 -13.44
C ALA A 40 4.25 23.06 -14.88
N LEU A 41 4.61 22.23 -15.88
CA LEU A 41 4.86 22.68 -17.25
C LEU A 41 3.73 22.29 -18.23
N ASP A 42 3.31 21.03 -18.21
CA ASP A 42 2.34 20.46 -19.17
C ASP A 42 0.94 20.21 -18.57
N LYS A 43 0.72 20.50 -17.28
CA LYS A 43 -0.55 20.27 -16.56
C LYS A 43 -1.06 18.82 -16.63
N LYS A 44 -0.12 17.86 -16.69
CA LYS A 44 -0.43 16.43 -16.64
C LYS A 44 -0.87 16.05 -15.23
N LYS A 45 -1.86 15.16 -15.10
CA LYS A 45 -2.20 14.57 -13.80
C LYS A 45 -1.10 13.60 -13.38
N LEU A 46 -0.53 13.81 -12.19
CA LEU A 46 0.45 12.94 -11.57
C LEU A 46 -0.08 12.47 -10.21
N PHE A 47 -0.04 11.16 -9.97
CA PHE A 47 -0.39 10.57 -8.67
C PHE A 47 0.68 10.90 -7.64
N ILE A 48 0.28 11.34 -6.44
CA ILE A 48 1.20 11.58 -5.31
C ILE A 48 0.62 11.12 -3.98
N VAL A 49 1.54 10.91 -3.04
CA VAL A 49 1.25 10.61 -1.64
C VAL A 49 1.89 11.73 -0.81
N PRO A 50 1.16 12.80 -0.40
CA PRO A 50 1.79 14.01 0.15
C PRO A 50 2.61 13.79 1.43
N GLY A 51 2.29 12.76 2.23
CA GLY A 51 3.08 12.40 3.42
C GLY A 51 4.29 11.49 3.15
N PHE A 52 4.57 11.14 1.89
CA PHE A 52 5.64 10.21 1.50
C PHE A 52 7.00 10.91 1.41
N PHE A 53 7.97 10.45 2.22
CA PHE A 53 9.35 10.96 2.27
C PHE A 53 9.46 12.49 2.11
N TYR A 54 10.00 12.95 0.99
CA TYR A 54 10.33 14.35 0.73
C TYR A 54 9.23 15.11 -0.02
N ILE A 55 8.17 14.42 -0.49
CA ILE A 55 7.04 15.07 -1.19
C ILE A 55 6.34 16.09 -0.28
N SER A 56 6.35 15.84 1.03
CA SER A 56 5.86 16.75 2.07
C SER A 56 6.58 18.12 2.11
N TYR A 57 7.76 18.24 1.49
CA TYR A 57 8.55 19.46 1.37
C TYR A 57 8.62 20.00 -0.08
N VAL A 58 7.96 19.35 -1.04
CA VAL A 58 7.94 19.76 -2.45
C VAL A 58 6.74 20.67 -2.71
N PRO A 59 6.93 21.94 -3.14
CA PRO A 59 5.84 22.79 -3.58
C PRO A 59 5.15 22.18 -4.80
N GLU A 60 3.82 22.01 -4.74
CA GLU A 60 3.06 21.28 -5.76
C GLU A 60 3.12 21.95 -7.14
N GLU A 61 3.20 23.29 -7.18
CA GLU A 61 3.37 24.08 -8.39
C GLU A 61 4.78 23.96 -9.02
N ARG A 62 5.68 23.19 -8.39
CA ARG A 62 7.04 22.87 -8.86
C ARG A 62 7.25 21.38 -9.18
N ILE A 63 6.22 20.55 -9.03
CA ILE A 63 6.26 19.13 -9.40
C ILE A 63 6.32 18.97 -10.93
N ILE A 64 7.20 18.09 -11.42
CA ILE A 64 7.26 17.67 -12.82
C ILE A 64 7.31 16.14 -12.94
N CYS A 65 6.95 15.63 -14.12
CA CYS A 65 7.11 14.23 -14.52
C CYS A 65 8.37 14.02 -15.39
N ASP A 66 8.74 12.76 -15.65
CA ASP A 66 9.91 12.40 -16.48
C ASP A 66 9.84 13.03 -17.89
N LEU A 67 8.63 13.13 -18.46
CA LEU A 67 8.36 13.71 -19.78
C LEU A 67 8.53 15.24 -19.85
N GLU A 68 8.85 15.89 -18.73
CA GLU A 68 9.07 17.34 -18.62
C GLU A 68 10.53 17.70 -18.27
N VAL A 69 11.39 16.71 -17.98
CA VAL A 69 12.79 16.94 -17.57
C VAL A 69 13.59 17.67 -18.66
N GLU A 70 13.40 17.30 -19.93
CA GLU A 70 14.02 18.06 -21.04
C GLU A 70 13.52 19.50 -21.16
N LYS A 71 12.29 19.78 -20.70
CA LYS A 71 11.69 21.12 -20.77
C LYS A 71 12.22 22.01 -19.64
N SER A 72 12.40 21.47 -18.44
CA SER A 72 13.03 22.21 -17.33
C SER A 72 14.51 22.49 -17.61
N GLN A 73 15.27 21.53 -18.16
CA GLN A 73 16.68 21.68 -18.55
C GLN A 73 16.93 22.78 -19.61
N LYS A 74 15.93 23.12 -20.44
CA LYS A 74 16.05 24.17 -21.47
C LYS A 74 15.98 25.59 -20.89
N LYS A 75 15.63 25.75 -19.61
CA LYS A 75 15.68 27.06 -18.94
C LYS A 75 17.11 27.47 -18.62
N LYS A 76 17.50 28.67 -19.09
CA LYS A 76 18.77 29.32 -18.76
C LYS A 76 18.54 30.48 -17.79
N VAL A 77 19.57 30.77 -17.02
CA VAL A 77 19.63 31.87 -16.04
C VAL A 77 20.93 32.63 -16.26
N ASP A 78 20.91 33.93 -15.99
CA ASP A 78 22.13 34.74 -16.05
C ASP A 78 23.02 34.44 -14.82
N ALA A 79 24.23 33.97 -15.08
CA ALA A 79 25.22 33.66 -14.07
C ALA A 79 25.72 34.91 -13.33
N SER A 80 25.58 36.12 -13.89
CA SER A 80 25.95 37.38 -13.22
C SER A 80 25.21 37.58 -11.89
N ARG A 81 24.01 37.00 -11.79
CA ARG A 81 23.12 37.04 -10.62
C ARG A 81 23.60 36.16 -9.46
N ILE A 82 24.61 35.32 -9.68
CA ILE A 82 25.11 34.31 -8.72
C ILE A 82 26.40 34.81 -8.04
N SER A 83 26.32 35.98 -7.40
CA SER A 83 27.45 36.58 -6.67
C SER A 83 27.59 36.08 -5.22
N ASN A 84 26.55 35.46 -4.65
CA ASN A 84 26.51 34.90 -3.30
C ASN A 84 25.36 33.88 -3.15
N LEU A 85 25.18 33.32 -1.95
CA LEU A 85 24.17 32.29 -1.65
C LEU A 85 22.72 32.77 -1.79
N GLU A 86 22.41 34.03 -1.55
CA GLU A 86 21.06 34.57 -1.81
C GLU A 86 20.81 34.72 -3.32
N GLY A 87 21.84 35.08 -4.09
CA GLY A 87 21.83 35.00 -5.55
C GLY A 87 21.54 33.59 -6.06
N VAL A 88 22.20 32.57 -5.48
CA VAL A 88 21.91 31.15 -5.75
C VAL A 88 20.45 30.81 -5.47
N LYS A 89 19.92 31.17 -4.28
CA LYS A 89 18.51 30.89 -3.91
C LYS A 89 17.52 31.54 -4.87
N GLY A 90 17.70 32.83 -5.19
CA GLY A 90 16.81 33.55 -6.12
C GLY A 90 16.79 32.92 -7.50
N VAL A 91 17.97 32.58 -8.03
CA VAL A 91 18.12 31.90 -9.32
C VAL A 91 17.52 30.48 -9.30
N LEU A 92 17.75 29.70 -8.25
CA LEU A 92 17.10 28.38 -8.07
C LEU A 92 15.57 28.51 -7.97
N GLY A 93 15.04 29.63 -7.49
CA GLY A 93 13.61 29.92 -7.49
C GLY A 93 12.96 30.00 -8.89
N GLU A 94 13.73 30.20 -9.96
CA GLU A 94 13.20 30.36 -11.34
C GLU A 94 13.30 29.07 -12.18
N ILE A 95 14.32 28.25 -11.90
CA ILE A 95 14.63 27.00 -12.63
C ILE A 95 14.47 25.73 -11.80
N GLY A 96 14.25 25.86 -10.50
CA GLY A 96 13.99 24.74 -9.59
C GLY A 96 12.66 24.06 -9.88
N TYR A 97 12.76 22.76 -10.15
CA TYR A 97 11.65 21.82 -10.33
C TYR A 97 11.98 20.49 -9.66
N TYR A 98 10.95 19.81 -9.17
CA TYR A 98 11.07 18.53 -8.49
C TYR A 98 10.45 17.44 -9.34
N ASN A 99 11.30 16.62 -9.98
CA ASN A 99 10.83 15.35 -10.50
C ASN A 99 10.65 14.39 -9.31
N ILE A 100 9.41 13.94 -9.10
CA ILE A 100 9.04 12.97 -8.07
C ILE A 100 8.68 11.60 -8.67
N GLU A 101 8.79 11.47 -10.00
CA GLU A 101 8.85 10.15 -10.62
C GLU A 101 10.27 9.59 -10.49
N LYS A 102 10.34 8.27 -10.29
CA LYS A 102 11.57 7.50 -10.48
C LYS A 102 11.15 6.16 -11.07
N LYS A 103 11.68 5.85 -12.24
CA LYS A 103 11.38 4.60 -12.96
C LYS A 103 12.68 3.89 -13.30
N TRP A 104 12.76 2.57 -13.06
CA TRP A 104 13.92 1.76 -13.44
C TRP A 104 13.55 0.30 -13.65
N GLY A 105 14.48 -0.46 -14.25
CA GLY A 105 14.25 -1.87 -14.55
C GLY A 105 13.19 -2.11 -15.63
N LYS A 106 12.57 -3.28 -15.60
CA LYS A 106 11.52 -3.73 -16.54
C LYS A 106 10.16 -3.74 -15.85
N PHE A 107 9.23 -2.90 -16.31
CA PHE A 107 7.89 -2.83 -15.76
C PHE A 107 6.78 -2.86 -16.83
N SER A 108 5.60 -3.35 -16.46
CA SER A 108 4.42 -3.38 -17.34
C SER A 108 3.11 -3.36 -16.55
N GLY A 109 2.06 -2.74 -17.12
CA GLY A 109 0.77 -2.62 -16.42
C GLY A 109 0.84 -1.78 -15.14
N VAL A 110 1.62 -0.70 -15.15
CA VAL A 110 1.70 0.27 -14.03
C VAL A 110 0.75 1.43 -14.31
N SER A 111 -0.14 1.74 -13.37
CA SER A 111 -0.98 2.95 -13.40
C SER A 111 -0.94 3.69 -12.06
N ASP A 112 -1.15 5.00 -12.11
CA ASP A 112 -1.38 5.84 -10.93
C ASP A 112 -0.34 5.63 -9.82
N SER A 113 0.94 5.53 -10.20
CA SER A 113 2.00 5.13 -9.27
C SER A 113 3.29 5.94 -9.45
N ILE A 114 4.05 6.11 -8.38
CA ILE A 114 5.35 6.80 -8.34
C ILE A 114 6.43 5.95 -7.67
N PHE A 115 7.70 6.26 -7.94
CA PHE A 115 8.88 5.52 -7.49
C PHE A 115 8.77 3.99 -7.72
N TYR A 116 9.14 3.47 -8.90
CA TYR A 116 9.08 2.03 -9.14
C TYR A 116 10.22 1.43 -9.96
N GLY A 117 10.65 0.25 -9.49
CA GLY A 117 11.57 -0.66 -10.17
C GLY A 117 10.85 -1.82 -10.86
N ASP A 118 11.58 -2.88 -11.21
CA ASP A 118 11.10 -4.07 -11.97
C ASP A 118 9.77 -4.64 -11.44
N SER A 119 8.62 -4.34 -12.07
CA SER A 119 7.30 -4.68 -11.51
C SER A 119 6.20 -4.88 -12.57
N VAL A 120 5.25 -5.77 -12.31
CA VAL A 120 4.13 -6.11 -13.23
C VAL A 120 2.78 -5.96 -12.53
N ASN A 121 1.82 -5.28 -13.15
CA ASN A 121 0.50 -5.00 -12.58
C ASN A 121 0.60 -4.25 -11.22
N VAL A 122 0.80 -2.94 -11.29
CA VAL A 122 0.93 -2.04 -10.12
C VAL A 122 -0.10 -0.91 -10.27
N HIS A 123 -0.91 -0.65 -9.24
CA HIS A 123 -2.00 0.34 -9.31
C HIS A 123 -2.09 1.19 -8.03
N HIS A 124 -2.10 2.51 -8.16
CA HIS A 124 -2.34 3.43 -7.03
C HIS A 124 -1.27 3.32 -5.92
N CYS A 125 0.01 3.22 -6.31
CA CYS A 125 1.10 2.84 -5.43
C CYS A 125 2.26 3.85 -5.36
N ALA A 126 3.06 3.79 -4.29
CA ALA A 126 4.32 4.52 -4.17
C ALA A 126 5.45 3.59 -3.72
N ASP A 127 6.65 3.72 -4.31
CA ASP A 127 7.89 3.05 -3.87
C ASP A 127 7.80 1.52 -3.97
N ILE A 128 7.59 1.00 -5.19
CA ILE A 128 7.34 -0.43 -5.48
C ILE A 128 8.49 -1.05 -6.30
N HIS A 129 8.98 -2.21 -5.87
CA HIS A 129 10.19 -2.82 -6.43
C HIS A 129 9.99 -4.32 -6.61
N ASN A 130 10.57 -4.96 -7.64
CA ASN A 130 10.56 -6.43 -7.78
C ASN A 130 9.16 -7.10 -7.53
N SER A 131 8.05 -6.47 -7.94
CA SER A 131 6.70 -6.82 -7.42
C SER A 131 5.69 -7.20 -8.52
N LYS A 132 4.68 -7.98 -8.15
CA LYS A 132 3.59 -8.42 -9.03
C LYS A 132 2.23 -8.31 -8.35
N ASP A 133 1.20 -7.92 -9.10
CA ASP A 133 -0.21 -7.90 -8.68
C ASP A 133 -0.44 -7.18 -7.34
N ILE A 134 -0.20 -5.88 -7.33
CA ILE A 134 -0.21 -5.03 -6.14
C ILE A 134 -1.03 -3.74 -6.37
N ALA A 135 -1.90 -3.41 -5.41
CA ALA A 135 -2.67 -2.16 -5.46
C ALA A 135 -2.75 -1.46 -4.10
N TYR A 136 -2.88 -0.14 -4.11
CA TYR A 136 -2.99 0.70 -2.91
C TYR A 136 -1.83 0.46 -1.92
N SER A 137 -0.62 0.23 -2.42
CA SER A 137 0.57 0.01 -1.60
C SER A 137 1.51 1.21 -1.65
N GLN A 138 1.92 1.68 -0.49
CA GLN A 138 2.89 2.75 -0.31
C GLN A 138 4.14 2.15 0.33
N TYR A 139 5.33 2.66 0.01
CA TYR A 139 6.62 2.21 0.55
C TYR A 139 6.99 0.73 0.17
N ILE A 140 8.28 0.45 -0.08
CA ILE A 140 8.84 -0.83 -0.61
C ILE A 140 7.96 -2.07 -0.37
N SER A 141 7.44 -2.62 -1.46
CA SER A 141 7.27 -4.07 -1.60
C SER A 141 8.48 -4.67 -2.34
N MET A 142 8.89 -5.91 -2.01
CA MET A 142 9.68 -6.76 -2.91
C MET A 142 9.21 -8.23 -2.90
N LYS A 143 8.69 -8.66 -4.05
CA LYS A 143 8.25 -10.02 -4.43
C LYS A 143 6.95 -10.46 -3.75
N CYS A 144 5.87 -10.28 -4.51
CA CYS A 144 4.49 -10.45 -4.08
C CYS A 144 3.66 -11.27 -5.06
N GLU A 145 2.68 -12.01 -4.52
CA GLU A 145 1.49 -12.50 -5.21
C GLU A 145 0.47 -12.85 -4.11
N CYS A 146 -0.44 -11.98 -3.69
CA CYS A 146 -0.79 -10.62 -4.13
C CYS A 146 -1.09 -9.77 -2.86
N ILE A 147 -0.98 -8.44 -2.91
CA ILE A 147 -1.25 -7.59 -1.72
C ILE A 147 -1.99 -6.28 -2.03
N PHE A 148 -2.96 -5.93 -1.18
CA PHE A 148 -3.86 -4.80 -1.40
C PHE A 148 -4.07 -3.97 -0.12
N GLY A 149 -3.53 -2.74 -0.10
CA GLY A 149 -3.65 -1.77 1.01
C GLY A 149 -2.46 -1.66 1.97
N SER A 150 -1.21 -1.55 1.48
CA SER A 150 0.02 -1.77 2.30
C SER A 150 0.98 -0.59 2.48
N TYR A 151 1.88 -0.69 3.48
CA TYR A 151 2.84 0.38 3.87
C TYR A 151 4.33 -0.03 4.00
N ARG A 152 4.74 -1.32 4.01
CA ARG A 152 6.08 -1.78 3.54
C ARG A 152 6.22 -3.31 3.66
N LEU A 153 6.39 -4.04 2.56
CA LEU A 153 6.39 -5.52 2.51
C LEU A 153 7.70 -6.14 1.94
N PHE A 154 8.08 -7.30 2.45
CA PHE A 154 9.23 -8.10 1.98
C PHE A 154 8.99 -9.63 2.18
N PHE A 155 7.79 -10.13 1.83
CA PHE A 155 7.52 -11.34 1.01
C PHE A 155 6.06 -11.78 1.20
N SER A 156 5.24 -11.65 0.15
CA SER A 156 3.77 -11.80 0.24
C SER A 156 3.26 -13.25 0.18
N LYS A 157 2.09 -13.48 0.77
CA LYS A 157 1.27 -14.70 0.70
C LYS A 157 -0.22 -14.33 0.86
N PHE A 158 -0.81 -13.73 -0.17
CA PHE A 158 -2.24 -13.35 -0.29
C PHE A 158 -2.82 -12.42 0.79
N CYS A 159 -2.77 -11.09 0.58
CA CYS A 159 -3.13 -10.12 1.61
C CYS A 159 -4.03 -8.91 1.20
N ILE A 160 -4.94 -8.52 2.08
CA ILE A 160 -5.99 -7.49 1.99
C ILE A 160 -5.98 -6.65 3.31
N LYS A 161 -5.47 -5.41 3.35
CA LYS A 161 -5.86 -4.26 4.23
C LYS A 161 -4.79 -3.35 4.85
N CYS A 162 -3.56 -3.80 5.10
CA CYS A 162 -2.59 -3.01 5.88
C CYS A 162 -1.14 -3.32 5.44
N TYR A 163 -0.18 -3.16 6.36
CA TYR A 163 1.01 -4.02 6.54
C TYR A 163 2.39 -3.38 6.41
N ASN A 164 3.19 -3.75 7.41
CA ASN A 164 4.54 -4.33 7.30
C ASN A 164 4.65 -5.45 6.22
N SER A 165 5.50 -6.49 6.32
CA SER A 165 6.96 -6.50 6.06
C SER A 165 7.36 -7.93 5.60
N ASN A 166 8.30 -8.64 6.23
CA ASN A 166 8.77 -9.98 5.82
C ASN A 166 8.09 -11.27 6.39
N ASN A 167 7.22 -11.37 7.40
CA ASN A 167 6.05 -10.60 7.83
C ASN A 167 4.88 -10.67 6.82
N ILE A 168 4.34 -11.88 6.57
CA ILE A 168 2.88 -12.24 6.42
C ILE A 168 2.64 -13.69 5.95
N SER A 169 1.46 -14.26 6.25
CA SER A 169 0.94 -15.50 5.61
C SER A 169 -0.60 -15.67 5.69
N VAL A 170 -1.33 -15.04 4.75
CA VAL A 170 -2.81 -15.02 4.52
C VAL A 170 -3.63 -14.27 5.60
N CYS A 171 -4.72 -13.58 5.21
CA CYS A 171 -5.01 -12.19 5.66
C CYS A 171 -6.51 -11.75 5.93
N PHE A 172 -6.94 -10.52 5.54
CA PHE A 172 -7.89 -9.50 6.10
C PHE A 172 -7.48 -8.90 7.47
N GLU A 173 -6.22 -8.52 7.56
CA GLU A 173 -5.38 -8.71 8.75
C GLU A 173 -4.91 -7.38 9.36
N CYS A 174 -4.56 -7.40 10.65
CA CYS A 174 -3.22 -7.03 11.19
C CYS A 174 -2.49 -5.80 10.57
N ASP A 175 -1.17 -5.71 10.36
CA ASP A 175 0.03 -6.49 10.71
C ASP A 175 1.16 -5.46 10.93
N SER A 176 2.09 -5.64 11.86
CA SER A 176 2.51 -6.90 12.49
C SER A 176 3.78 -7.41 11.80
N CYS A 177 4.44 -8.47 12.30
CA CYS A 177 5.91 -8.54 12.14
C CYS A 177 6.48 -9.93 11.78
N LYS A 178 7.78 -10.17 12.02
CA LYS A 178 8.62 -11.16 11.32
C LYS A 178 8.43 -12.61 11.75
N GLY A 179 7.22 -13.08 11.58
CA GLY A 179 6.71 -14.36 12.04
C GLY A 179 5.19 -14.26 12.12
N CYS A 180 4.54 -14.42 10.98
CA CYS A 180 3.08 -14.40 10.86
C CYS A 180 2.58 -15.70 10.26
N SER A 181 1.44 -16.17 10.76
CA SER A 181 0.58 -17.03 9.98
C SER A 181 -0.87 -16.85 10.39
N GLY A 182 -1.73 -16.75 9.37
CA GLY A 182 -3.12 -17.06 9.51
C GLY A 182 -4.00 -15.96 10.07
N LEU A 183 -4.22 -14.92 9.25
CA LEU A 183 -5.53 -14.39 8.84
C LEU A 183 -6.06 -13.13 9.54
N MET A 184 -7.33 -12.82 9.22
CA MET A 184 -8.19 -11.63 9.29
C MET A 184 -8.26 -10.85 10.62
N PHE A 185 -7.15 -10.87 11.34
CA PHE A 185 -7.14 -11.14 12.76
C PHE A 185 -6.26 -10.08 13.46
N CYS A 186 -5.74 -10.37 14.65
CA CYS A 186 -4.76 -9.48 15.27
C CYS A 186 -3.39 -9.65 14.62
N HIS A 187 -2.56 -8.60 14.71
CA HIS A 187 -1.18 -8.87 15.07
C HIS A 187 -0.45 -7.66 15.66
N ASN A 188 0.41 -7.93 16.65
CA ASN A 188 1.45 -7.04 17.16
C ASN A 188 2.87 -7.60 16.91
N CYS A 189 2.99 -8.84 16.41
CA CYS A 189 4.08 -9.69 16.85
C CYS A 189 4.97 -10.18 15.70
N GLU A 190 6.15 -10.71 16.03
CA GLU A 190 6.89 -11.62 15.14
C GLU A 190 6.49 -13.08 15.47
N ASN A 191 5.26 -13.28 15.95
CA ASN A 191 4.87 -14.36 16.89
C ASN A 191 3.34 -14.76 16.80
N VAL A 192 2.78 -15.38 15.73
CA VAL A 192 1.40 -15.99 15.81
C VAL A 192 1.15 -17.29 15.02
N HIS A 193 0.18 -18.05 15.56
CA HIS A 193 -0.74 -19.04 14.96
C HIS A 193 -1.81 -19.40 16.03
N ASP A 194 -3.13 -19.45 15.83
CA ASP A 194 -4.03 -18.92 14.79
C ASP A 194 -5.15 -18.12 15.51
N SER A 195 -5.65 -17.01 14.95
CA SER A 195 -6.23 -15.91 15.76
C SER A 195 -7.71 -15.45 15.42
N LEU A 196 -8.05 -14.15 15.63
CA LEU A 196 -9.31 -13.31 15.46
C LEU A 196 -10.14 -12.75 16.64
N PHE A 197 -9.76 -12.62 17.90
CA PHE A 197 -9.44 -13.75 18.78
C PHE A 197 -7.95 -14.00 18.99
N CYS A 198 -7.17 -13.16 18.33
CA CYS A 198 -6.06 -12.45 18.95
C CYS A 198 -4.87 -13.38 19.33
N PHE A 199 -3.84 -13.03 20.12
CA PHE A 199 -3.46 -11.84 20.91
C PHE A 199 -1.90 -11.78 20.91
N ASN A 200 -1.28 -10.97 21.77
CA ASN A 200 0.18 -10.93 21.96
C ASN A 200 0.75 -12.16 22.74
N ALA A 201 0.20 -13.36 22.50
CA ALA A 201 0.52 -14.61 23.20
C ALA A 201 1.62 -15.41 22.52
N LYS A 202 2.26 -16.31 23.28
CA LYS A 202 3.31 -17.22 22.76
C LYS A 202 2.86 -18.67 22.88
N ASN A 203 2.97 -19.40 21.77
CA ASN A 203 2.83 -20.87 21.64
C ASN A 203 1.44 -21.48 21.95
N LEU A 204 0.34 -20.70 21.91
CA LEU A 204 -1.03 -21.24 21.98
C LEU A 204 -1.47 -21.83 20.63
N ARG A 205 -2.53 -22.65 20.62
CA ARG A 205 -3.17 -23.22 19.41
C ARG A 205 -4.70 -23.21 19.51
N TYR A 206 -5.36 -22.98 18.37
CA TYR A 206 -6.84 -22.91 18.27
C TYR A 206 -7.45 -22.00 19.37
N ALA A 207 -6.89 -20.79 19.49
CA ALA A 207 -7.20 -19.87 20.57
C ALA A 207 -8.40 -18.99 20.23
N LEU A 208 -9.21 -18.70 21.25
CA LEU A 208 -10.20 -17.64 21.27
C LEU A 208 -9.86 -16.66 22.40
N PHE A 209 -9.48 -15.42 22.08
CA PHE A 209 -9.13 -14.37 23.07
C PHE A 209 -8.15 -14.87 24.16
N ASN A 210 -6.92 -15.26 23.79
CA ASN A 210 -5.90 -15.84 24.69
C ASN A 210 -6.23 -17.22 25.31
N ARG A 211 -7.38 -17.84 25.01
CA ARG A 211 -7.77 -19.13 25.59
C ARG A 211 -7.93 -20.19 24.51
N GLU A 212 -7.23 -21.32 24.64
CA GLU A 212 -7.45 -22.46 23.74
C GLU A 212 -8.89 -23.00 23.86
N ILE A 213 -9.58 -23.17 22.73
CA ILE A 213 -10.97 -23.66 22.68
C ILE A 213 -11.14 -25.00 21.95
N GLY A 214 -10.04 -25.56 21.44
CA GLY A 214 -10.05 -26.79 20.64
C GLY A 214 -10.39 -26.56 19.17
N ARG A 215 -9.88 -27.46 18.32
CA ARG A 215 -9.89 -27.34 16.86
C ARG A 215 -11.27 -27.22 16.24
N GLU A 216 -12.22 -28.03 16.69
CA GLU A 216 -13.56 -28.13 16.07
C GLU A 216 -14.37 -26.85 16.29
N LYS A 217 -14.42 -26.37 17.55
CA LYS A 217 -15.10 -25.12 17.92
C LYS A 217 -14.46 -23.89 17.25
N TYR A 218 -13.14 -23.89 17.10
CA TYR A 218 -12.42 -22.84 16.37
C TYR A 218 -12.85 -22.79 14.89
N LEU A 219 -12.91 -23.94 14.21
CA LEU A 219 -13.34 -24.02 12.80
C LEU A 219 -14.82 -23.63 12.60
N GLU A 220 -15.70 -24.04 13.51
CA GLU A 220 -17.12 -23.68 13.49
C GLU A 220 -17.33 -22.16 13.60
N LEU A 221 -16.70 -21.53 14.59
CA LEU A 221 -16.78 -20.08 14.82
C LEU A 221 -16.19 -19.30 13.64
N ARG A 222 -15.03 -19.71 13.12
CA ARG A 222 -14.41 -19.07 11.95
C ARG A 222 -15.34 -19.10 10.73
N LYS A 223 -16.00 -20.22 10.44
CA LYS A 223 -16.95 -20.32 9.30
C LYS A 223 -18.13 -19.36 9.46
N LYS A 224 -18.72 -19.27 10.66
CA LYS A 224 -19.83 -18.35 10.96
C LYS A 224 -19.41 -16.88 10.80
N LEU A 225 -18.23 -16.52 11.29
CA LEU A 225 -17.71 -15.16 11.26
C LEU A 225 -17.37 -14.69 9.84
N CYS A 226 -16.70 -15.53 9.04
CA CYS A 226 -16.39 -15.21 7.64
C CYS A 226 -17.66 -14.95 6.80
N ALA A 227 -18.74 -15.71 7.02
CA ALA A 227 -19.99 -15.53 6.27
C ALA A 227 -20.65 -14.16 6.53
N GLY A 228 -20.66 -13.69 7.78
CA GLY A 228 -21.16 -12.35 8.11
C GLY A 228 -20.31 -11.24 7.47
N ILE A 229 -18.99 -11.39 7.52
CA ILE A 229 -18.02 -10.43 6.96
C ILE A 229 -18.15 -10.33 5.44
N VAL A 230 -18.32 -11.46 4.73
CA VAL A 230 -18.56 -11.48 3.28
C VAL A 230 -19.89 -10.80 2.94
N SER A 231 -20.95 -11.01 3.72
CA SER A 231 -22.24 -10.35 3.51
C SER A 231 -22.13 -8.83 3.63
N GLU A 232 -21.49 -8.33 4.70
CA GLU A 232 -21.31 -6.89 4.91
C GLU A 232 -20.43 -6.24 3.82
N LEU A 233 -19.32 -6.90 3.45
CA LEU A 233 -18.44 -6.41 2.38
C LEU A 233 -19.16 -6.34 1.03
N LYS A 234 -19.97 -7.35 0.67
CA LYS A 234 -20.74 -7.35 -0.57
C LYS A 234 -21.88 -6.32 -0.60
N GLU A 235 -22.49 -6.04 0.56
CA GLU A 235 -23.54 -5.03 0.69
C GLU A 235 -22.99 -3.60 0.63
N LYS A 236 -21.87 -3.33 1.32
CA LYS A 236 -21.42 -1.96 1.63
C LYS A 236 -20.10 -1.55 0.96
N SER A 237 -19.36 -2.49 0.36
CA SER A 237 -17.95 -2.33 -0.05
C SER A 237 -17.02 -1.85 1.07
N TRP A 238 -17.44 -2.06 2.31
CA TRP A 238 -16.84 -1.59 3.55
C TRP A 238 -17.18 -2.60 4.64
N PHE A 239 -16.34 -2.69 5.66
CA PHE A 239 -16.60 -3.46 6.87
C PHE A 239 -16.16 -2.61 8.05
N GLU A 240 -17.07 -2.39 9.01
CA GLU A 240 -16.88 -1.33 10.00
C GLU A 240 -15.89 -1.71 11.11
N SER A 241 -15.90 -2.96 11.58
CA SER A 241 -14.96 -3.39 12.63
C SER A 241 -13.53 -3.54 12.10
N SER A 242 -12.55 -3.38 12.97
CA SER A 242 -11.12 -3.52 12.63
C SER A 242 -10.31 -3.84 13.89
N ILE A 243 -9.00 -4.07 13.73
CA ILE A 243 -8.06 -4.21 14.85
C ILE A 243 -8.00 -2.98 15.79
N TYR A 244 -8.65 -1.86 15.43
CA TYR A 244 -8.74 -0.62 16.22
C TYR A 244 -10.15 -0.34 16.78
N ASN A 245 -11.17 -1.11 16.40
CA ASN A 245 -12.56 -0.98 16.87
C ASN A 245 -13.29 -2.34 16.83
N LEU A 246 -12.99 -3.19 17.81
CA LEU A 246 -13.70 -4.43 18.15
C LEU A 246 -14.66 -4.20 19.33
#